data_AF-A0A817VHX2-F1
#
_entry.id   AF-A0A817VHX2-F1
#
_cell.length_a   1.000
_cell.length_b   1.000
_cell.length_c   1.000
_cell.angle_alpha   90.00
_cell.angle_beta   90.00
_cell.angle_gamma   90.00
#
_symmetry.space_group_name_H-M   'P 1'
#
loop_
_entity.id
_entity.type
_entity.pdbx_description
1 polymer ?
#
loop_
_entity_poly.entity_id
_entity_poly.type
_entity_poly.pdbx_seq_one_letter_code
_entity_poly.pdbx_strand_id
1 'polypeptide(L)'
;MVGVSPEVPIDVLHCPYKTEELSHLSLGPNYARPNPNALRPIKHRKTQIQYHLKDINEKVRCQLKNYCNRESPAARMKEYSQLVENLLRQHYVAPLSYVDNMRAQREFKLVKSIRRKAQKAKLIIWVCDKGGGLHIENKSDYERKAAKYREDKNAYQELSYNPLMEILTNVTNALNALKNNKQLVLKDYNHLMPKLDLVRLSYMYFNRKPHKEETPLRPILNTIKAVTRPISDFLNELIRPIYDQYNQDYTIIDGVNLIKRLEKYAAGGHLKPSTLFCTFDINNLYTMLPQDESIRILGDFLHHYVRERVKNIWVAAFKNWPKLF
;
A
#
# COMPACT_ATOMS: atom_id res chain seq x y z
N MET A 1 22.67 6.36 19.15
CA MET A 1 23.37 6.89 17.97
C MET A 1 22.61 6.39 16.75
N VAL A 2 21.83 7.27 16.11
CA VAL A 2 21.11 6.92 14.87
C VAL A 2 22.17 6.87 13.78
N GLY A 3 22.49 5.66 13.32
CA GLY A 3 23.41 5.44 12.21
C GLY A 3 22.92 6.24 11.02
N VAL A 4 23.75 7.19 10.58
CA VAL A 4 23.59 7.84 9.27
C VAL A 4 23.61 6.70 8.26
N SER A 5 22.47 6.46 7.61
CA SER A 5 22.38 5.47 6.54
C SER A 5 23.49 5.79 5.53
N PRO A 6 24.31 4.81 5.11
CA PRO A 6 25.32 5.04 4.10
C PRO A 6 24.63 5.61 2.85
N GLU A 7 25.33 6.53 2.19
CA GLU A 7 24.95 7.15 0.92
C GLU A 7 24.15 6.16 0.08
N VAL A 8 22.90 6.51 -0.25
CA VAL A 8 22.05 5.64 -1.06
C VAL A 8 22.77 5.45 -2.39
N PRO A 9 23.19 4.22 -2.77
CA PRO A 9 23.89 4.01 -4.02
C PRO A 9 22.93 4.35 -5.16
N ILE A 10 23.21 5.44 -5.86
CA ILE A 10 22.52 5.71 -7.12
C ILE A 10 23.23 4.83 -8.15
N ASP A 11 22.62 3.67 -8.42
CA ASP A 11 23.13 2.71 -9.40
C ASP A 11 22.91 3.30 -10.81
N VAL A 12 23.94 3.92 -11.40
CA VAL A 12 23.78 4.56 -12.72
C VAL A 12 24.95 4.27 -13.65
N LEU A 13 24.69 3.44 -14.65
CA LEU A 13 25.35 3.56 -15.94
C LEU A 13 24.80 4.80 -16.66
N HIS A 14 25.64 5.83 -16.81
CA HIS A 14 25.39 7.09 -17.53
C HIS A 14 24.30 8.01 -16.95
N CYS A 15 24.59 8.67 -15.84
CA CYS A 15 23.70 9.63 -15.21
C CYS A 15 23.80 11.04 -15.80
N PRO A 16 22.71 11.65 -16.33
CA PRO A 16 22.75 13.03 -16.83
C PRO A 16 22.69 14.08 -15.70
N TYR A 17 22.64 13.67 -14.43
CA TYR A 17 22.50 14.55 -13.27
C TYR A 17 23.84 15.07 -12.76
N LYS A 18 23.87 16.33 -12.35
CA LYS A 18 24.99 16.97 -11.66
C LYS A 18 25.05 16.53 -10.20
N THR A 19 26.18 16.74 -9.53
CA THR A 19 26.39 16.42 -8.10
C THR A 19 25.30 16.98 -7.19
N GLU A 20 24.88 18.24 -7.39
CA GLU A 20 23.81 18.87 -6.60
C GLU A 20 22.44 18.19 -6.81
N GLU A 21 22.16 17.74 -8.03
CA GLU A 21 20.92 17.03 -8.36
C GLU A 21 20.92 15.63 -7.75
N LEU A 22 22.05 14.92 -7.80
CA LEU A 22 22.23 13.60 -7.19
C LEU A 22 22.11 13.67 -5.66
N SER A 23 22.73 14.66 -5.03
CA SER A 23 22.62 14.90 -3.58
C SER A 23 21.16 15.15 -3.17
N HIS A 24 20.43 15.97 -3.93
CA HIS A 24 19.00 16.23 -3.67
C HIS A 24 18.11 15.01 -3.89
N LEU A 25 18.46 14.14 -4.84
CA LEU A 25 17.78 12.85 -5.05
C LEU A 25 18.04 11.87 -3.89
N SER A 26 19.28 11.80 -3.39
CA SER A 26 19.64 10.86 -2.32
C SER A 26 19.13 11.28 -0.94
N LEU A 27 19.25 12.57 -0.59
CA LEU A 27 18.95 13.06 0.76
C LEU A 27 17.54 13.66 0.87
N GLY A 28 16.87 13.85 -0.27
CA GLY A 28 15.65 14.64 -0.34
C GLY A 28 15.90 16.11 -0.04
N PRO A 29 14.85 16.89 0.24
CA PRO A 29 15.01 18.27 0.68
C PRO A 29 15.65 18.30 2.08
N ASN A 30 16.86 18.84 2.19
CA ASN A 30 17.56 19.08 3.48
C ASN A 30 16.88 20.16 4.36
N TYR A 31 15.68 20.60 3.97
CA TYR A 31 14.93 21.66 4.62
C TYR A 31 13.43 21.47 4.39
N ALA A 32 12.67 21.33 5.48
CA ALA A 32 11.21 21.38 5.42
C ALA A 32 10.80 22.84 5.18
N ARG A 33 10.32 23.14 3.97
CA ARG A 33 9.95 24.51 3.58
C ARG A 33 8.84 25.06 4.47
N PRO A 34 9.02 26.24 5.10
CA PRO A 34 7.91 27.04 5.57
C PRO A 34 7.05 27.40 4.36
N ASN A 35 5.74 27.13 4.42
CA ASN A 35 4.76 27.52 3.41
C ASN A 35 5.22 27.28 1.94
N PRO A 36 5.35 26.01 1.48
CA PRO A 36 5.77 25.69 0.11
C PRO A 36 4.81 26.23 -0.97
N ASN A 37 3.62 26.67 -0.57
CA ASN A 37 2.60 27.19 -1.44
C ASN A 37 2.72 28.70 -1.69
N ALA A 38 3.48 29.47 -0.89
CA ALA A 38 3.69 30.91 -1.10
C ALA A 38 4.26 31.23 -2.49
N LEU A 39 5.10 30.35 -3.04
CA LEU A 39 5.73 30.51 -4.35
C LEU A 39 4.81 30.15 -5.53
N ARG A 40 3.63 29.57 -5.25
CA ARG A 40 2.69 29.18 -6.31
C ARG A 40 1.87 30.38 -6.78
N PRO A 41 1.45 30.40 -8.06
CA PRO A 41 0.53 31.41 -8.56
C PRO A 41 -0.71 31.55 -7.67
N ILE A 42 -1.23 32.78 -7.53
CA ILE A 42 -2.38 33.10 -6.65
C ILE A 42 -3.56 32.16 -6.89
N LYS A 43 -3.86 31.87 -8.16
CA LYS A 43 -4.94 30.94 -8.56
C LYS A 43 -4.77 29.55 -7.94
N HIS A 44 -3.55 29.00 -7.99
CA HIS A 44 -3.26 27.68 -7.43
C HIS A 44 -3.36 27.68 -5.91
N ARG A 45 -2.94 28.76 -5.24
CA ARG A 45 -3.09 28.91 -3.79
C ARG A 45 -4.56 28.86 -3.38
N LYS A 46 -5.43 29.58 -4.08
CA LYS A 46 -6.89 29.57 -3.82
C LYS A 46 -7.48 28.16 -3.95
N THR A 47 -7.17 27.46 -5.04
CA THR A 47 -7.64 26.08 -5.26
C THR A 47 -7.14 25.13 -4.16
N GLN A 48 -5.88 25.25 -3.77
CA GLN A 48 -5.28 24.41 -2.73
C GLN A 48 -5.94 24.66 -1.35
N ILE A 49 -6.20 25.92 -0.99
CA ILE A 49 -6.92 26.28 0.24
C ILE A 49 -8.31 25.64 0.27
N GLN A 50 -9.06 25.72 -0.84
CA GLN A 50 -10.38 25.10 -0.95
C GLN A 50 -10.33 23.58 -0.79
N TYR A 51 -9.34 22.93 -1.40
CA TYR A 51 -9.12 21.49 -1.25
C TYR A 51 -8.85 21.10 0.21
N HIS A 52 -7.90 21.78 0.87
CA HIS A 52 -7.58 21.51 2.26
C HIS A 52 -8.75 21.80 3.21
N LEU A 53 -9.48 22.89 2.97
CA LEU A 53 -10.67 23.21 3.75
C LEU A 53 -11.72 22.10 3.65
N LYS A 54 -11.97 21.59 2.44
CA LYS A 54 -12.90 20.48 2.20
C LYS A 54 -12.44 19.21 2.93
N ASP A 55 -11.18 18.81 2.75
CA ASP A 55 -10.61 17.60 3.36
C ASP A 55 -10.65 17.65 4.90
N ILE A 56 -10.24 18.77 5.49
CA ILE A 56 -10.26 18.97 6.96
C ILE A 56 -11.71 18.92 7.48
N ASN A 57 -12.63 19.63 6.84
CA ASN A 57 -14.03 19.65 7.25
C ASN A 57 -14.68 18.25 7.14
N GLU A 58 -14.39 17.49 6.09
CA GLU A 58 -14.87 16.12 5.93
C GLU A 58 -14.35 15.21 7.04
N LYS A 59 -13.05 15.25 7.33
CA LYS A 59 -12.43 14.45 8.41
C LYS A 59 -13.01 14.78 9.78
N VAL A 60 -13.18 16.07 10.11
CA VAL A 60 -13.78 16.50 11.38
C VAL A 60 -15.25 16.07 11.49
N ARG A 61 -16.04 16.22 10.42
CA ARG A 61 -17.43 15.72 10.40
C ARG A 61 -17.49 14.22 10.63
N CYS A 62 -16.63 13.45 9.98
CA CYS A 62 -16.56 12.01 10.17
C CYS A 62 -16.20 11.65 11.62
N GLN A 63 -15.22 12.33 12.23
CA GLN A 63 -14.87 12.10 13.63
C GLN A 63 -15.99 12.46 14.59
N LEU A 64 -16.62 13.63 14.44
CA LEU A 64 -17.74 14.05 15.29
C LEU A 64 -18.91 13.07 15.23
N LYS A 65 -19.23 12.55 14.03
CA LYS A 65 -20.24 11.51 13.85
C LYS A 65 -19.88 10.23 14.60
N ASN A 66 -18.61 9.82 14.57
CA ASN A 66 -18.13 8.60 15.20
C ASN A 66 -18.05 8.69 16.74
N TYR A 67 -17.74 9.86 17.30
CA TYR A 67 -17.54 10.02 18.75
C TYR A 67 -18.76 10.53 19.50
N CYS A 68 -19.55 11.42 18.90
CA CYS A 68 -20.60 12.14 19.65
C CYS A 68 -22.01 11.64 19.39
N ASN A 69 -22.24 10.71 18.43
CA ASN A 69 -23.56 10.27 17.98
C ASN A 69 -24.56 11.43 17.70
N ARG A 70 -24.04 12.64 17.45
CA ARG A 70 -24.82 13.87 17.22
C ARG A 70 -24.20 14.62 16.06
N GLU A 71 -25.04 15.17 15.20
CA GLU A 71 -24.58 16.18 14.24
C GLU A 71 -24.22 17.45 15.01
N SER A 72 -23.04 18.01 14.76
CA SER A 72 -22.69 19.33 15.30
C SER A 72 -23.66 20.36 14.72
N PRO A 73 -24.17 21.33 15.50
CA PRO A 73 -25.03 22.39 14.99
C PRO A 73 -24.42 23.05 13.75
N ALA A 74 -25.20 23.17 12.68
CA ALA A 74 -24.73 23.69 11.39
C ALA A 74 -24.03 25.05 11.51
N ALA A 75 -24.50 25.90 12.44
CA ALA A 75 -23.89 27.19 12.76
C ALA A 75 -22.45 27.06 13.28
N ARG A 76 -22.19 26.12 14.21
CA ARG A 76 -20.85 25.91 14.79
C ARG A 76 -19.86 25.33 13.79
N MET A 77 -20.33 24.45 12.89
CA MET A 77 -19.50 23.95 11.78
C MET A 77 -19.19 25.03 10.74
N LYS A 78 -20.11 25.96 10.50
CA LYS A 78 -19.88 27.11 9.63
C LYS A 78 -18.83 28.05 10.22
N GLU A 79 -18.93 28.35 11.51
CA GLU A 79 -17.94 29.14 12.25
C GLU A 79 -16.56 28.48 12.24
N TYR A 80 -16.49 27.19 12.58
CA TYR A 80 -15.26 26.40 12.49
C TYR A 80 -14.63 26.46 11.09
N SER A 81 -15.43 26.21 10.05
CA SER A 81 -14.95 26.25 8.67
C SER A 81 -14.39 27.62 8.30
N GLN A 82 -15.02 28.70 8.76
CA GLN A 82 -14.53 30.07 8.51
C GLN A 82 -13.20 30.35 9.21
N LEU A 83 -13.05 29.89 10.46
CA LEU A 83 -11.79 30.03 11.22
C LEU A 83 -10.65 29.26 10.55
N VAL A 84 -10.90 28.01 10.14
CA VAL A 84 -9.91 27.19 9.43
C VAL A 84 -9.54 27.84 8.09
N GLU A 85 -10.53 28.34 7.35
CA GLU A 85 -10.27 29.02 6.08
C GLU A 85 -9.40 30.27 6.29
N ASN A 86 -9.66 31.06 7.33
CA ASN A 86 -8.87 32.25 7.66
C ASN A 86 -7.43 31.87 8.04
N LEU A 87 -7.24 30.84 8.86
CA LEU A 87 -5.91 30.33 9.22
C LEU A 87 -5.15 29.83 7.98
N LEU A 88 -5.81 29.07 7.10
CA LEU A 88 -5.22 28.61 5.84
C LEU A 88 -4.83 29.81 4.96
N ARG A 89 -5.70 30.82 4.83
CA ARG A 89 -5.38 32.03 4.06
C ARG A 89 -4.17 32.77 4.64
N GLN A 90 -4.12 32.97 5.95
CA GLN A 90 -2.99 33.59 6.63
C GLN A 90 -1.70 32.81 6.37
N HIS A 91 -1.73 31.48 6.55
CA HIS A 91 -0.58 30.63 6.29
C HIS A 91 -0.10 30.68 4.83
N TYR A 92 -1.00 30.73 3.85
CA TYR A 92 -0.65 30.73 2.42
C TYR A 92 -0.21 32.11 1.89
N VAL A 93 -0.58 33.19 2.57
CA VAL A 93 -0.24 34.58 2.23
C VAL A 93 0.97 35.07 3.04
N ALA A 94 1.30 34.42 4.16
CA ALA A 94 2.46 34.76 4.97
C ALA A 94 3.74 34.86 4.12
N PRO A 95 4.43 36.01 4.14
CA PRO A 95 5.65 36.20 3.36
C PRO A 95 6.74 35.27 3.90
N LEU A 96 7.53 34.72 2.97
CA LEU A 96 8.73 33.98 3.32
C LEU A 96 9.85 34.97 3.65
N SER A 97 10.74 34.61 4.58
CA SER A 97 11.99 35.34 4.77
C SER A 97 12.77 35.38 3.44
N TYR A 98 13.63 36.38 3.27
CA TYR A 98 14.48 36.48 2.07
C TYR A 98 15.29 35.19 1.84
N VAL A 99 15.87 34.64 2.92
CA VAL A 99 16.67 33.41 2.89
C VAL A 99 15.82 32.20 2.46
N ASP A 100 14.62 32.05 3.04
CA ASP A 100 13.70 30.96 2.69
C ASP A 100 13.23 31.04 1.24
N ASN A 101 12.94 32.25 0.76
CA ASN A 101 12.52 32.49 -0.61
C ASN A 101 13.62 32.09 -1.59
N MET A 102 14.85 32.57 -1.37
CA MET A 102 16.01 32.19 -2.19
C MET A 102 16.26 30.68 -2.21
N ARG A 103 16.19 30.03 -1.04
CA ARG A 103 16.37 28.57 -0.92
C ARG A 103 15.28 27.81 -1.67
N ALA A 104 14.02 28.20 -1.49
CA ALA A 104 12.89 27.53 -2.12
C ALA A 104 12.86 27.73 -3.64
N GLN A 105 13.30 28.89 -4.15
CA GLN A 105 13.51 29.10 -5.59
C GLN A 105 14.63 28.21 -6.15
N ARG A 106 15.76 28.08 -5.43
CA ARG A 106 16.87 27.20 -5.82
C ARG A 106 16.42 25.75 -5.93
N GLU A 107 15.75 25.22 -4.90
CA GLU A 107 15.21 23.86 -4.93
C GLU A 107 14.16 23.67 -6.04
N PHE A 108 13.29 24.67 -6.27
CA PHE A 108 12.33 24.60 -7.37
C PHE A 108 13.02 24.50 -8.74
N LYS A 109 14.07 25.29 -8.97
CA LYS A 109 14.89 25.22 -10.19
C LYS A 109 15.57 23.86 -10.31
N LEU A 110 16.06 23.31 -9.19
CA LEU A 110 16.71 22.01 -9.14
C LEU A 110 15.75 20.87 -9.51
N VAL A 111 14.58 20.80 -8.87
CA VAL A 111 13.53 19.82 -9.20
C VAL A 111 13.09 19.95 -10.66
N LYS A 112 12.95 21.18 -11.18
CA LYS A 112 12.61 21.42 -12.59
C LYS A 112 13.71 20.90 -13.53
N SER A 113 14.97 21.10 -13.18
CA SER A 113 16.12 20.58 -13.93
C SER A 113 16.14 19.05 -13.95
N ILE A 114 15.95 18.41 -12.79
CA ILE A 114 15.89 16.96 -12.64
C ILE A 114 14.79 16.37 -13.53
N ARG A 115 13.57 16.92 -13.46
CA ARG A 115 12.43 16.49 -14.28
C ARG A 115 12.71 16.62 -15.78
N ARG A 116 13.26 17.76 -16.21
CA ARG A 116 13.59 18.00 -17.63
C ARG A 116 14.63 17.00 -18.14
N LYS A 117 15.67 16.73 -17.34
CA LYS A 117 16.72 15.76 -17.69
C LYS A 117 16.19 14.34 -17.73
N ALA A 118 15.37 13.93 -16.75
CA ALA A 118 14.68 12.64 -16.77
C ALA A 118 13.89 12.46 -18.06
N GLN A 119 13.07 13.46 -18.42
CA GLN A 119 12.26 13.41 -19.63
C GLN A 119 13.11 13.32 -20.90
N LYS A 120 14.14 14.15 -21.02
CA LYS A 120 15.04 14.18 -22.19
C LYS A 120 15.78 12.86 -22.37
N ALA A 121 16.29 12.29 -21.27
CA ALA A 121 17.03 11.03 -21.27
C ALA A 121 16.11 9.79 -21.18
N LYS A 122 14.78 9.96 -21.19
CA LYS A 122 13.79 8.90 -21.01
C LYS A 122 14.06 8.03 -19.77
N LEU A 123 14.41 8.67 -18.66
CA LEU A 123 14.66 8.00 -17.38
C LEU A 123 13.38 7.91 -16.54
N ILE A 124 13.28 6.85 -15.75
CA ILE A 124 12.29 6.73 -14.69
C ILE A 124 12.99 6.80 -13.33
N ILE A 125 12.38 7.54 -12.40
CA ILE A 125 12.85 7.69 -11.02
C ILE A 125 11.80 7.08 -10.09
N TRP A 126 12.22 6.11 -9.26
CA TRP A 126 11.33 5.41 -8.33
C TRP A 126 11.87 5.46 -6.91
N VAL A 127 10.96 5.48 -5.94
CA VAL A 127 11.29 5.20 -4.54
C VAL A 127 11.36 3.69 -4.36
N CYS A 128 12.44 3.21 -3.76
CA CYS A 128 12.66 1.80 -3.51
C CYS A 128 11.83 1.34 -2.31
N ASP A 129 11.23 0.15 -2.45
CA ASP A 129 10.43 -0.51 -1.41
C ASP A 129 11.25 -0.80 -0.14
N LYS A 130 12.51 -1.21 -0.31
CA LYS A 130 13.46 -1.45 0.79
C LYS A 130 14.51 -0.34 0.84
N GLY A 131 14.72 0.22 2.04
CA GLY A 131 15.81 1.17 2.32
C GLY A 131 15.55 2.63 1.92
N GLY A 132 14.35 2.97 1.41
CA GLY A 132 13.94 4.36 1.15
C GLY A 132 14.73 5.09 0.06
N GLY A 133 15.65 4.41 -0.62
CA GLY A 133 16.49 4.99 -1.68
C GLY A 133 15.75 5.29 -2.97
N LEU A 134 16.39 6.04 -3.88
CA LEU A 134 15.90 6.24 -5.24
C LEU A 134 16.62 5.34 -6.23
N HIS A 135 15.85 4.77 -7.16
CA HIS A 135 16.38 4.03 -8.30
C HIS A 135 16.09 4.80 -9.59
N ILE A 136 17.11 4.90 -10.45
CA ILE A 136 17.06 5.63 -11.72
C ILE A 136 17.45 4.67 -12.83
N GLU A 137 16.62 4.56 -13.86
CA GLU A 137 16.87 3.65 -14.98
C GLU A 137 16.29 4.18 -16.28
N ASN A 138 16.68 3.56 -17.41
CA ASN A 138 16.06 3.83 -18.69
C ASN A 138 14.64 3.27 -18.75
N LYS A 139 13.72 4.06 -19.33
CA LYS A 139 12.34 3.65 -19.56
C LYS A 139 12.23 2.39 -20.44
N SER A 140 13.12 2.26 -21.43
CA SER A 140 13.17 1.08 -22.30
C SER A 140 13.51 -0.21 -21.54
N ASP A 141 14.41 -0.14 -20.56
CA ASP A 141 14.76 -1.30 -19.73
C ASP A 141 13.60 -1.72 -18.83
N TYR A 142 12.86 -0.75 -18.29
CA TYR A 142 11.61 -1.02 -17.59
C TYR A 142 10.58 -1.69 -18.49
N GLU A 143 10.33 -1.15 -19.68
CA GLU A 143 9.36 -1.69 -20.62
C GLU A 143 9.73 -3.10 -21.07
N ARG A 144 11.01 -3.36 -21.36
CA ARG A 144 11.54 -4.68 -21.71
C ARG A 144 11.34 -5.70 -20.58
N LYS A 145 11.73 -5.35 -19.34
CA LYS A 145 11.54 -6.23 -18.18
C LYS A 145 10.06 -6.48 -17.90
N ALA A 146 9.20 -5.49 -18.06
CA ALA A 146 7.76 -5.62 -17.89
C ALA A 146 7.11 -6.49 -18.99
N ALA A 147 7.59 -6.39 -20.24
CA ALA A 147 7.14 -7.23 -21.35
C ALA A 147 7.45 -8.71 -21.09
N LYS A 148 8.67 -9.02 -20.60
CA LYS A 148 9.06 -10.38 -20.21
C LYS A 148 8.09 -11.02 -19.21
N TYR A 149 7.56 -10.25 -18.26
CA TYR A 149 6.51 -10.74 -17.34
C TYR A 149 5.20 -11.03 -18.07
N ARG A 150 4.76 -10.16 -18.97
CA ARG A 150 3.49 -10.37 -19.72
C ARG A 150 3.57 -11.57 -20.68
N GLU A 151 4.75 -11.89 -21.18
CA GLU A 151 4.99 -12.97 -22.13
C GLU A 151 5.18 -14.34 -21.45
N ASP A 152 5.27 -14.40 -20.12
CA ASP A 152 5.42 -15.65 -19.37
C ASP A 152 4.09 -16.44 -19.34
N LYS A 153 3.93 -17.34 -20.31
CA LYS A 153 2.75 -18.19 -20.47
C LYS A 153 2.61 -19.28 -19.40
N ASN A 154 3.63 -19.53 -18.58
CA ASN A 154 3.50 -20.45 -17.46
C ASN A 154 2.75 -19.81 -16.29
N ALA A 155 2.79 -18.47 -16.20
CA ALA A 155 2.20 -17.71 -15.11
C ALA A 155 0.96 -16.90 -15.54
N TYR A 156 0.88 -16.47 -16.80
CA TYR A 156 -0.16 -15.57 -17.29
C TYR A 156 -0.85 -16.10 -18.54
N GLN A 157 -2.16 -15.88 -18.60
CA GLN A 157 -2.99 -16.12 -19.78
C GLN A 157 -3.52 -14.78 -20.31
N GLU A 158 -3.35 -14.54 -21.60
CA GLU A 158 -3.92 -13.38 -22.27
C GLU A 158 -5.42 -13.57 -22.49
N LEU A 159 -6.21 -12.53 -22.19
CA LEU A 159 -7.64 -12.49 -22.43
C LEU A 159 -7.94 -11.54 -23.58
N SER A 160 -8.80 -11.97 -24.50
CA SER A 160 -9.26 -11.17 -25.64
C SER A 160 -10.36 -10.15 -25.29
N TYR A 161 -10.83 -10.15 -24.05
CA TYR A 161 -11.94 -9.34 -23.58
C TYR A 161 -11.71 -8.82 -22.16
N ASN A 162 -12.55 -7.88 -21.73
CA ASN A 162 -12.53 -7.33 -20.38
C ASN A 162 -13.39 -8.21 -19.43
N PRO A 163 -12.79 -8.92 -18.45
CA PRO A 163 -13.52 -9.85 -17.59
C PRO A 163 -14.27 -9.17 -16.43
N LEU A 164 -14.32 -7.84 -16.35
CA LEU A 164 -14.86 -7.15 -15.17
C LEU A 164 -16.31 -7.54 -14.85
N MET A 165 -17.16 -7.55 -15.88
CA MET A 165 -18.58 -7.89 -15.70
C MET A 165 -18.78 -9.35 -15.37
N GLU A 166 -17.97 -10.24 -15.94
CA GLU A 166 -17.99 -11.66 -15.62
C GLU A 166 -17.63 -11.91 -14.15
N ILE A 167 -16.53 -11.30 -13.67
CA ILE A 167 -16.10 -11.39 -12.27
C ILE A 167 -17.17 -10.81 -11.34
N LEU A 168 -17.77 -9.66 -11.70
CA LEU A 168 -18.87 -9.06 -10.95
C LEU A 168 -20.04 -10.02 -10.81
N THR A 169 -20.50 -10.61 -11.92
CA THR A 169 -21.61 -11.56 -11.93
C THR A 169 -21.29 -12.80 -11.10
N ASN A 170 -20.09 -13.37 -11.23
CA ASN A 170 -19.67 -14.53 -10.44
C ASN A 170 -19.70 -14.23 -8.94
N VAL A 171 -19.14 -13.09 -8.53
CA VAL A 171 -19.15 -12.64 -7.13
C VAL A 171 -20.57 -12.39 -6.62
N THR A 172 -21.42 -11.72 -7.40
CA THR A 172 -22.82 -11.46 -7.01
C THR A 172 -23.61 -12.77 -6.86
N ASN A 173 -23.47 -13.70 -7.80
CA ASN A 173 -24.12 -15.01 -7.74
C ASN A 173 -23.67 -15.82 -6.52
N ALA A 174 -22.37 -15.78 -6.22
CA ALA A 174 -21.80 -16.40 -5.05
C ALA A 174 -22.39 -15.86 -3.74
N LEU A 175 -22.43 -14.54 -3.58
CA LEU A 175 -22.99 -13.88 -2.41
C LEU A 175 -24.49 -14.16 -2.27
N ASN A 176 -25.23 -14.22 -3.38
CA ASN A 176 -26.64 -14.60 -3.40
C ASN A 176 -26.85 -16.04 -2.92
N ALA A 177 -26.05 -16.99 -3.40
CA ALA A 177 -26.13 -18.39 -2.96
C ALA A 177 -25.89 -18.53 -1.46
N LEU A 178 -24.87 -17.85 -0.92
CA LEU A 178 -24.55 -17.87 0.51
C LEU A 178 -25.67 -17.28 1.37
N LYS A 179 -26.29 -16.19 0.90
CA LYS A 179 -27.44 -15.58 1.58
C LYS A 179 -28.66 -16.52 1.56
N ASN A 180 -28.98 -17.10 0.39
CA ASN A 180 -30.14 -17.98 0.23
C ASN A 180 -30.00 -19.26 1.08
N ASN A 181 -28.78 -19.78 1.21
CA ASN A 181 -28.46 -20.92 2.07
C ASN A 181 -28.35 -20.56 3.56
N LYS A 182 -28.66 -19.32 3.96
CA LYS A 182 -28.53 -18.80 5.34
C LYS A 182 -27.12 -18.95 5.93
N GLN A 183 -26.11 -18.95 5.07
CA GLN A 183 -24.69 -19.05 5.43
C GLN A 183 -24.03 -17.67 5.65
N LEU A 184 -24.68 -16.61 5.18
CA LEU A 184 -24.24 -15.22 5.31
C LEU A 184 -25.37 -14.33 5.83
N VAL A 185 -25.11 -13.54 6.88
CA VAL A 185 -26.08 -12.62 7.45
C VAL A 185 -26.28 -11.40 6.55
N LEU A 186 -27.50 -10.83 6.55
CA LEU A 186 -27.87 -9.70 5.68
C LEU A 186 -26.92 -8.49 5.80
N LYS A 187 -26.43 -8.18 7.01
CA LYS A 187 -25.48 -7.10 7.24
C LYS A 187 -24.18 -7.31 6.45
N ASP A 188 -23.61 -8.51 6.55
CA ASP A 188 -22.36 -8.87 5.89
C ASP A 188 -22.57 -8.97 4.37
N TYR A 189 -23.69 -9.54 3.92
CA TYR A 189 -24.09 -9.55 2.52
C TYR A 189 -24.13 -8.13 1.92
N ASN A 190 -24.77 -7.17 2.60
CA ASN A 190 -24.86 -5.79 2.13
C ASN A 190 -23.49 -5.10 2.10
N HIS A 191 -22.58 -5.46 3.03
CA HIS A 191 -21.23 -4.94 3.06
C HIS A 191 -20.35 -5.50 1.93
N LEU A 192 -20.50 -6.79 1.63
CA LEU A 192 -19.71 -7.51 0.64
C LEU A 192 -20.16 -7.29 -0.81
N MET A 193 -21.42 -6.90 -1.02
CA MET A 193 -21.95 -6.72 -2.37
C MET A 193 -21.19 -5.63 -3.13
N PRO A 194 -20.59 -5.95 -4.29
CA PRO A 194 -19.84 -4.97 -5.06
C PRO A 194 -20.76 -3.86 -5.58
N LYS A 195 -20.24 -2.62 -5.56
CA LYS A 195 -20.91 -1.44 -6.10
C LYS A 195 -20.33 -1.10 -7.46
N LEU A 196 -21.14 -1.21 -8.52
CA LEU A 196 -20.70 -1.11 -9.91
C LEU A 196 -19.94 0.20 -10.20
N ASP A 197 -20.35 1.30 -9.59
CA ASP A 197 -19.75 2.63 -9.74
C ASP A 197 -18.37 2.78 -9.06
N LEU A 198 -18.02 1.86 -8.15
CA LEU A 198 -16.78 1.94 -7.36
C LEU A 198 -15.73 0.89 -7.74
N VAL A 199 -16.13 -0.19 -8.42
CA VAL A 199 -15.24 -1.30 -8.78
C VAL A 199 -14.53 -1.09 -10.11
N ARG A 200 -13.34 -1.66 -10.25
CA ARG A 200 -12.58 -1.73 -11.52
C ARG A 200 -11.71 -2.98 -11.54
N LEU A 201 -11.21 -3.33 -12.73
CA LEU A 201 -10.18 -4.35 -12.84
C LEU A 201 -8.94 -3.97 -12.04
N SER A 202 -8.38 -4.97 -11.36
CA SER A 202 -7.05 -4.89 -10.79
C SER A 202 -6.04 -4.67 -11.91
N TYR A 203 -5.03 -3.86 -11.67
CA TYR A 203 -3.93 -3.66 -12.60
C TYR A 203 -2.61 -3.99 -11.95
N MET A 204 -1.72 -4.59 -12.72
CA MET A 204 -0.37 -4.89 -12.31
C MET A 204 0.52 -3.68 -12.55
N TYR A 205 1.35 -3.36 -11.57
CA TYR A 205 2.48 -2.44 -11.70
C TYR A 205 3.70 -3.13 -11.11
N PHE A 206 4.89 -2.56 -11.29
CA PHE A 206 6.11 -3.22 -10.86
C PHE A 206 6.95 -2.34 -9.94
N ASN A 207 7.38 -2.93 -8.82
CA ASN A 207 8.37 -2.35 -7.92
C ASN A 207 9.76 -2.90 -8.25
N ARG A 208 10.81 -2.16 -7.88
CA ARG A 208 12.21 -2.55 -8.14
C ARG A 208 12.82 -3.26 -6.93
N LYS A 209 13.69 -4.23 -7.20
CA LYS A 209 14.57 -4.86 -6.19
C LYS A 209 16.03 -4.45 -6.44
N PRO A 210 16.45 -3.23 -6.08
CA PRO A 210 17.82 -2.73 -6.37
C PRO A 210 18.93 -3.49 -5.64
N HIS A 211 18.59 -4.22 -4.57
CA HIS A 211 19.52 -5.05 -3.80
C HIS A 211 19.78 -6.42 -4.43
N LYS A 212 19.24 -6.70 -5.63
CA LYS A 212 19.47 -7.93 -6.37
C LYS A 212 20.13 -7.59 -7.72
N GLU A 213 21.02 -8.47 -8.17
CA GLU A 213 21.68 -8.34 -9.47
C GLU A 213 20.67 -8.15 -10.60
N GLU A 214 21.04 -7.34 -11.60
CA GLU A 214 20.19 -6.87 -12.70
C GLU A 214 18.96 -6.03 -12.29
N THR A 215 18.75 -5.75 -11.00
CA THR A 215 17.61 -4.99 -10.48
C THR A 215 16.27 -5.49 -11.06
N PRO A 216 15.83 -6.71 -10.69
CA PRO A 216 14.63 -7.32 -11.23
C PRO A 216 13.37 -6.56 -10.80
N LEU A 217 12.32 -6.70 -11.61
CA LEU A 217 10.98 -6.24 -11.27
C LEU A 217 10.31 -7.20 -10.28
N ARG A 218 9.54 -6.64 -9.34
CA ARG A 218 8.56 -7.33 -8.51
C ARG A 218 7.17 -6.94 -9.02
N PRO A 219 6.38 -7.86 -9.60
CA PRO A 219 5.00 -7.57 -9.94
C PRO A 219 4.19 -7.32 -8.66
N ILE A 220 3.40 -6.25 -8.66
CA ILE A 220 2.45 -5.90 -7.61
C ILE A 220 1.08 -5.71 -8.25
N LEU A 221 0.08 -6.37 -7.68
CA LEU A 221 -1.30 -6.20 -8.12
C LEU A 221 -1.99 -5.12 -7.27
N ASN A 222 -2.49 -4.08 -7.92
CA ASN A 222 -3.35 -3.10 -7.24
C ASN A 222 -4.79 -3.63 -7.22
N THR A 223 -5.24 -4.08 -6.05
CA THR A 223 -6.58 -4.63 -5.83
C THR A 223 -7.49 -3.71 -5.03
N ILE A 224 -7.13 -2.45 -4.78
CA ILE A 224 -7.87 -1.53 -3.88
C ILE A 224 -9.34 -1.37 -4.29
N LYS A 225 -9.62 -1.39 -5.58
CA LYS A 225 -10.96 -1.27 -6.15
C LYS A 225 -11.41 -2.55 -6.88
N ALA A 226 -10.76 -3.68 -6.59
CA ALA A 226 -11.14 -4.96 -7.18
C ALA A 226 -12.51 -5.39 -6.66
N VAL A 227 -13.27 -6.10 -7.50
CA VAL A 227 -14.57 -6.68 -7.13
C VAL A 227 -14.46 -7.58 -5.90
N THR A 228 -13.36 -8.32 -5.78
CA THR A 228 -13.10 -9.28 -4.70
C THR A 228 -12.54 -8.65 -3.42
N ARG A 229 -12.20 -7.35 -3.42
CA ARG A 229 -11.51 -6.70 -2.30
C ARG A 229 -12.29 -6.74 -0.97
N PRO A 230 -13.59 -6.40 -0.92
CA PRO A 230 -14.36 -6.50 0.32
C PRO A 230 -14.38 -7.92 0.88
N ILE A 231 -14.41 -8.91 -0.01
CA ILE A 231 -14.40 -10.32 0.37
C ILE A 231 -13.05 -10.73 0.97
N SER A 232 -11.93 -10.32 0.36
CA SER A 232 -10.59 -10.56 0.92
C SER A 232 -10.42 -9.94 2.30
N ASP A 233 -10.90 -8.71 2.49
CA ASP A 233 -10.82 -8.01 3.78
C ASP A 233 -11.64 -8.73 4.85
N PHE A 234 -12.86 -9.12 4.49
CA PHE A 234 -13.74 -9.85 5.38
C PHE A 234 -13.20 -11.24 5.75
N LEU A 235 -12.62 -11.98 4.80
CA LEU A 235 -11.91 -13.24 5.11
C LEU A 235 -10.80 -13.01 6.12
N ASN A 236 -9.99 -11.98 5.89
CA ASN A 236 -8.87 -11.66 6.76
C ASN A 236 -9.36 -11.32 8.18
N GLU A 237 -10.43 -10.54 8.32
CA GLU A 237 -11.05 -10.23 9.62
C GLU A 237 -11.64 -11.43 10.36
N LEU A 238 -11.92 -12.52 9.65
CA LEU A 238 -12.44 -13.76 10.23
C LEU A 238 -11.33 -14.74 10.58
N ILE A 239 -10.41 -14.97 9.63
CA ILE A 239 -9.38 -16.02 9.73
C ILE A 239 -8.20 -15.55 10.57
N ARG A 240 -7.78 -14.28 10.45
CA ARG A 240 -6.57 -13.78 11.10
C ARG A 240 -6.58 -13.95 12.63
N PRO A 241 -7.67 -13.62 13.36
CA PRO A 241 -7.70 -13.82 14.81
C PRO A 241 -7.55 -15.29 15.22
N ILE A 242 -8.12 -16.22 14.44
CA ILE A 242 -8.02 -17.66 14.70
C ILE A 242 -6.58 -18.11 14.47
N TYR A 243 -5.99 -17.68 13.35
CA TYR A 243 -4.59 -17.99 13.07
C TYR A 243 -3.67 -17.47 14.17
N ASP A 244 -3.84 -16.21 14.59
CA ASP A 244 -3.01 -15.62 15.64
C ASP A 244 -3.21 -16.35 16.99
N GLN A 245 -4.43 -16.80 17.31
CA GLN A 245 -4.68 -17.54 18.55
C GLN A 245 -3.93 -18.88 18.63
N TYR A 246 -3.84 -19.62 17.52
CA TYR A 246 -3.32 -20.99 17.53
C TYR A 246 -1.90 -21.16 16.95
N ASN A 247 -1.45 -20.23 16.10
CA ASN A 247 -0.16 -20.34 15.40
C ASN A 247 0.82 -19.21 15.73
N GLN A 248 0.52 -18.34 16.70
CA GLN A 248 1.42 -17.26 17.08
C GLN A 248 2.77 -17.78 17.58
N ASP A 249 2.82 -18.93 18.27
CA ASP A 249 4.07 -19.51 18.76
C ASP A 249 5.02 -19.95 17.64
N TYR A 250 4.50 -20.31 16.46
CA TYR A 250 5.29 -20.70 15.30
C TYR A 250 5.57 -19.54 14.33
N THR A 251 4.91 -18.39 14.53
CA THR A 251 4.99 -17.25 13.62
C THR A 251 5.92 -16.16 14.15
N ILE A 252 6.91 -15.77 13.35
CA ILE A 252 7.72 -14.58 13.60
C ILE A 252 7.05 -13.38 12.94
N ILE A 253 6.70 -12.37 13.74
CA ILE A 253 5.92 -11.21 13.28
C ILE A 253 6.81 -10.15 12.63
N ASP A 254 7.93 -9.84 13.28
CA ASP A 254 8.89 -8.83 12.84
C ASP A 254 10.29 -9.09 13.43
N GLY A 255 11.26 -8.24 13.10
CA GLY A 255 12.63 -8.35 13.59
C GLY A 255 12.76 -8.17 15.10
N VAL A 256 11.91 -7.35 15.73
CA VAL A 256 11.93 -7.13 17.18
C VAL A 256 11.40 -8.37 17.91
N ASN A 257 10.34 -8.98 17.39
CA ASN A 257 9.78 -10.23 17.87
C ASN A 257 10.80 -11.38 17.75
N LEU A 258 11.53 -11.44 16.63
CA LEU A 258 12.61 -12.42 16.44
C LEU A 258 13.71 -12.25 17.51
N ILE A 259 14.22 -11.03 17.71
CA ILE A 259 15.28 -10.75 18.69
C ILE A 259 14.83 -11.16 20.09
N LYS A 260 13.63 -10.74 20.52
CA LYS A 260 13.08 -11.12 21.84
C LYS A 260 12.96 -12.63 22.03
N ARG A 261 12.59 -13.36 20.98
CA ARG A 261 12.51 -14.83 21.01
C ARG A 261 13.89 -15.47 21.10
N LEU A 262 14.87 -14.95 20.37
CA LEU A 262 16.26 -15.40 20.44
C LEU A 262 16.88 -15.12 21.82
N GLU A 263 16.61 -13.96 22.42
CA GLU A 263 17.03 -13.63 23.79
C GLU A 263 16.46 -14.62 24.81
N LYS A 264 15.16 -14.93 24.70
CA LYS A 264 14.53 -15.94 25.56
C LYS A 264 15.13 -17.34 25.33
N TYR A 265 15.40 -17.70 24.08
CA TYR A 265 16.04 -18.97 23.73
C TYR A 265 17.47 -19.06 24.29
N ALA A 266 18.22 -17.97 24.22
CA ALA A 266 19.56 -17.86 24.79
C ALA A 266 19.55 -17.91 26.32
N ALA A 267 18.62 -17.18 26.98
CA ALA A 267 18.44 -17.21 28.43
C ALA A 267 18.08 -18.60 28.96
N GLY A 268 17.40 -19.42 28.15
CA GLY A 268 17.15 -20.84 28.43
C GLY A 268 18.36 -21.77 28.26
N GLY A 269 19.54 -21.23 27.91
CA GLY A 269 20.76 -22.02 27.70
C GLY A 269 20.77 -22.84 26.40
N HIS A 270 19.84 -22.56 25.47
CA HIS A 270 19.72 -23.31 24.22
C HIS A 270 20.66 -22.81 23.12
N LEU A 271 21.14 -21.57 23.23
CA LEU A 271 22.12 -20.99 22.30
C LEU A 271 23.54 -21.38 22.73
N LYS A 272 24.10 -22.43 22.12
CA LYS A 272 25.45 -22.95 22.38
C LYS A 272 26.41 -22.52 21.27
N PRO A 273 27.73 -22.57 21.49
CA PRO A 273 28.71 -22.37 20.41
C PRO A 273 28.53 -23.32 19.22
N SER A 274 27.91 -24.49 19.44
CA SER A 274 27.58 -25.48 18.40
C SER A 274 26.24 -25.22 17.69
N THR A 275 25.49 -24.19 18.06
CA THR A 275 24.19 -23.89 17.45
C THR A 275 24.40 -23.32 16.05
N LEU A 276 23.75 -23.93 15.05
CA LEU A 276 23.77 -23.48 13.66
C LEU A 276 22.50 -22.70 13.32
N PHE A 277 22.67 -21.60 12.58
CA PHE A 277 21.56 -20.85 12.00
C PHE A 277 21.41 -21.25 10.54
N CYS A 278 20.25 -21.83 10.21
CA CYS A 278 19.87 -22.18 8.84
C CYS A 278 18.81 -21.20 8.35
N THR A 279 18.99 -20.67 7.14
CA THR A 279 18.02 -19.78 6.50
C THR A 279 17.59 -20.37 5.16
N PHE A 280 16.29 -20.25 4.86
CA PHE A 280 15.69 -20.69 3.60
C PHE A 280 14.94 -19.51 3.00
N ASP A 281 15.18 -19.21 1.72
CA ASP A 281 14.43 -18.20 0.96
C ASP A 281 13.55 -18.91 -0.06
N ILE A 282 12.23 -18.72 0.03
CA ILE A 282 11.26 -19.29 -0.90
C ILE A 282 11.08 -18.33 -2.06
N ASN A 283 11.45 -18.79 -3.26
CA ASN A 283 11.25 -18.01 -4.48
C ASN A 283 9.79 -18.06 -4.95
N ASN A 284 9.26 -16.91 -5.36
CA ASN A 284 7.96 -16.79 -6.05
C ASN A 284 6.75 -17.41 -5.31
N LEU A 285 6.73 -17.37 -3.98
CA LEU A 285 5.68 -17.98 -3.14
C LEU A 285 4.24 -17.75 -3.64
N TYR A 286 3.90 -16.50 -4.00
CA TYR A 286 2.55 -16.16 -4.41
C TYR A 286 2.10 -16.76 -5.74
N THR A 287 3.01 -16.98 -6.70
CA THR A 287 2.66 -17.54 -8.02
C THR A 287 2.72 -19.06 -8.04
N MET A 288 3.37 -19.68 -7.05
CA MET A 288 3.58 -21.13 -6.97
C MET A 288 2.70 -21.82 -5.92
N LEU A 289 1.77 -21.09 -5.30
CA LEU A 289 0.86 -21.64 -4.29
C LEU A 289 -0.16 -22.58 -4.94
N PRO A 290 -0.18 -23.89 -4.59
CA PRO A 290 -1.18 -24.82 -5.11
C PRO A 290 -2.54 -24.44 -4.52
N GLN A 291 -3.40 -23.82 -5.34
CA GLN A 291 -4.63 -23.18 -4.84
C GLN A 291 -5.56 -24.19 -4.16
N ASP A 292 -5.87 -25.30 -4.83
CA ASP A 292 -6.77 -26.34 -4.30
C ASP A 292 -6.26 -26.94 -2.99
N GLU A 293 -4.95 -27.21 -2.90
CA GLU A 293 -4.34 -27.74 -1.69
C GLU A 293 -4.35 -26.71 -0.55
N SER A 294 -4.02 -25.45 -0.86
CA SER A 294 -4.04 -24.35 0.12
C SER A 294 -5.44 -24.16 0.71
N ILE A 295 -6.46 -24.28 -0.13
CA ILE A 295 -7.86 -24.22 0.23
C ILE A 295 -8.24 -25.38 1.16
N ARG A 296 -7.81 -26.60 0.83
CA ARG A 296 -8.04 -27.79 1.66
C ARG A 296 -7.40 -27.64 3.04
N ILE A 297 -6.13 -27.22 3.10
CA ILE A 297 -5.39 -26.99 4.34
C ILE A 297 -6.09 -25.93 5.20
N LEU A 298 -6.56 -24.84 4.61
CA LEU A 298 -7.34 -23.82 5.33
C LEU A 298 -8.66 -24.39 5.87
N GLY A 299 -9.36 -25.20 5.08
CA GLY A 299 -10.59 -25.88 5.51
C GLY A 299 -10.36 -26.82 6.69
N ASP A 300 -9.27 -27.60 6.66
CA ASP A 300 -8.88 -28.52 7.72
C ASP A 300 -8.48 -27.75 8.99
N PHE A 301 -7.72 -26.66 8.85
CA PHE A 301 -7.37 -25.74 9.93
C PHE A 301 -8.62 -25.18 10.62
N LEU A 302 -9.55 -24.60 9.85
CA LEU A 302 -10.77 -24.02 10.41
C LEU A 302 -11.66 -25.06 11.06
N HIS A 303 -11.78 -26.26 10.49
CA HIS A 303 -12.55 -27.36 11.08
C HIS A 303 -11.95 -27.87 12.39
N HIS A 304 -10.61 -27.91 12.49
CA HIS A 304 -9.93 -28.38 13.69
C HIS A 304 -10.11 -27.39 14.87
N TYR A 305 -9.99 -26.08 14.60
CA TYR A 305 -9.97 -25.06 15.65
C TYR A 305 -11.31 -24.37 15.91
N VAL A 306 -12.28 -24.45 14.99
CA VAL A 306 -13.59 -23.81 15.13
C VAL A 306 -14.70 -24.85 15.13
N ARG A 307 -15.42 -24.97 16.24
CA ARG A 307 -16.47 -25.99 16.42
C ARG A 307 -17.66 -25.81 15.46
N GLU A 308 -18.20 -24.59 15.29
CA GLU A 308 -19.37 -24.36 14.43
C GLU A 308 -19.42 -23.00 13.71
N ARG A 309 -19.01 -21.90 14.36
CA ARG A 309 -19.06 -20.55 13.77
C ARG A 309 -17.85 -19.68 14.08
N VAL A 310 -17.48 -18.84 13.13
CA VAL A 310 -16.58 -17.69 13.31
C VAL A 310 -17.44 -16.43 13.25
N LYS A 311 -17.57 -15.72 14.38
CA LYS A 311 -18.55 -14.64 14.53
C LYS A 311 -19.95 -15.12 14.13
N ASN A 312 -20.51 -14.59 13.05
CA ASN A 312 -21.86 -14.89 12.56
C ASN A 312 -21.88 -15.87 11.37
N ILE A 313 -20.75 -16.50 11.03
CA ILE A 313 -20.62 -17.36 9.85
C ILE A 313 -20.35 -18.79 10.25
N TRP A 314 -21.04 -19.72 9.59
CA TRP A 314 -20.83 -21.15 9.75
C TRP A 314 -19.51 -21.61 9.12
N VAL A 315 -18.75 -22.45 9.83
CA VAL A 315 -17.49 -23.02 9.34
C VAL A 315 -17.69 -23.80 8.02
N ALA A 316 -18.84 -24.46 7.87
CA ALA A 316 -19.23 -25.15 6.64
C ALA A 316 -19.29 -24.24 5.40
N ALA A 317 -19.54 -22.93 5.57
CA ALA A 317 -19.56 -21.96 4.47
C ALA A 317 -18.15 -21.74 3.88
N PHE A 318 -17.09 -21.89 4.69
CA PHE A 318 -15.71 -21.74 4.25
C PHE A 318 -15.24 -22.88 3.33
N LYS A 319 -15.92 -24.03 3.30
CA LYS A 319 -15.65 -25.09 2.30
C LYS A 319 -16.19 -24.72 0.91
N ASN A 320 -17.16 -23.82 0.84
CA ASN A 320 -17.81 -23.39 -0.40
C ASN A 320 -17.28 -22.04 -0.91
N TRP A 321 -16.76 -21.17 -0.04
CA TRP A 321 -16.12 -19.89 -0.42
C TRP A 321 -14.97 -19.99 -1.43
N PRO A 322 -14.10 -21.01 -1.35
CA PRO A 322 -12.95 -21.10 -2.22
C PRO A 322 -13.29 -21.49 -3.66
N LYS A 323 -14.45 -22.14 -3.88
CA LYS A 323 -14.96 -22.44 -5.23
C LYS A 323 -15.56 -21.22 -5.95
N LEU A 324 -15.48 -20.04 -5.33
CA LEU A 324 -16.05 -18.79 -5.84
C LEU A 324 -15.06 -17.94 -6.63
N PHE A 325 -13.76 -18.29 -6.63
CA PHE A 325 -12.68 -17.47 -7.17
C PHE A 325 -11.86 -18.20 -8.23
#